data_AF-A0A966PNB7-F1
#
_entry.id   AF-A0A966PNB7-F1
#
_cell.length_a   1.000
_cell.length_b   1.000
_cell.length_c   1.000
_cell.angle_alpha   90.00
_cell.angle_beta   90.00
_cell.angle_gamma   90.00
#
_symmetry.space_group_name_H-M   'P 1'
#
loop_
_entity.id
_entity.type
_entity.pdbx_description
1 polymer ?
#
loop_
_entity_poly.entity_id
_entity_poly.type
_entity_poly.pdbx_seq_one_letter_code
_entity_poly.pdbx_strand_id
1 'polypeptide(L)'
;MSNWKFADLYEAIAAKIPDHPCQIQGDRIVTWGEFNRRASALASDMLDAGLSRQSKVAAYLYNCPEYLETYVAAFKGAFVPVNTNYRYGPDEVTYLFDNAQAEAVVFHSAFTSLVDQVRGNLPNVKRWYCVVDPGDSVPAWAHDYASVVSRDAAHRVEGPWGRSGDDLLLLYTGGTTGMPKGVMWRQDDLFNVVGAGGNVALGIPPGNSVEELVERIDPSARGLVVLSACPLMHGTGQFTSLIALNLGGAAVTLPSRSFDVSELLGSIEQHRVQTLVIVGQAFAGPILEHLNGNPNRFDLSSLIMITSSGVMWSQENKNGLLEHLPHVM
;
A
#
# COMPACT_ATOMS: atom_id res chain seq x y z
N MET A 1 23.24 11.50 10.66
CA MET A 1 22.11 11.50 9.70
C MET A 1 21.13 10.44 10.17
N SER A 2 19.83 10.64 9.96
CA SER A 2 18.80 9.62 10.26
C SER A 2 19.07 8.33 9.47
N ASN A 3 18.51 7.22 9.93
CA ASN A 3 18.65 5.92 9.30
C ASN A 3 17.33 5.13 9.41
N TRP A 4 16.24 5.73 8.95
CA TRP A 4 14.91 5.15 9.01
C TRP A 4 14.76 3.95 8.07
N LYS A 5 14.15 2.89 8.59
CA LYS A 5 13.88 1.64 7.89
C LYS A 5 12.44 1.27 8.20
N PHE A 6 11.58 1.22 7.18
CA PHE A 6 10.15 0.97 7.39
C PHE A 6 9.90 -0.35 8.12
N ALA A 7 10.64 -1.41 7.76
CA ALA A 7 10.51 -2.72 8.37
C ALA A 7 10.79 -2.73 9.87
N ASP A 8 11.76 -1.95 10.36
CA ASP A 8 12.10 -1.91 11.79
C ASP A 8 10.98 -1.25 12.60
N LEU A 9 10.41 -0.16 12.09
CA LEU A 9 9.26 0.48 12.73
C LEU A 9 8.06 -0.48 12.73
N TYR A 10 7.73 -1.09 11.60
CA TYR A 10 6.54 -1.95 11.49
C TYR A 10 6.66 -3.23 12.32
N GLU A 11 7.86 -3.78 12.47
CA GLU A 11 8.13 -4.89 13.39
C GLU A 11 7.90 -4.48 14.85
N ALA A 12 8.36 -3.29 15.24
CA ALA A 12 8.20 -2.79 16.60
C ALA A 12 6.72 -2.45 16.91
N ILE A 13 6.00 -1.87 15.95
CA ILE A 13 4.55 -1.63 16.05
C ILE A 13 3.80 -2.97 16.18
N ALA A 14 4.10 -3.95 15.33
CA ALA A 14 3.45 -5.25 15.39
C ALA A 14 3.70 -6.01 16.68
N ALA A 15 4.86 -5.82 17.32
CA ALA A 15 5.13 -6.36 18.65
C ALA A 15 4.31 -5.65 19.76
N LYS A 16 4.02 -4.36 19.59
CA LYS A 16 3.30 -3.54 20.57
C LYS A 16 1.77 -3.72 20.52
N ILE A 17 1.20 -3.80 19.32
CA ILE A 17 -0.25 -3.88 19.07
C ILE A 17 -0.62 -5.01 18.09
N PRO A 18 -0.25 -6.27 18.36
CA PRO A 18 -0.37 -7.38 17.40
C PRO A 18 -1.81 -7.63 16.93
N ASP A 19 -2.80 -7.38 17.80
CA ASP A 19 -4.21 -7.66 17.53
C ASP A 19 -4.96 -6.48 16.90
N HIS A 20 -4.30 -5.32 16.74
CA HIS A 20 -4.92 -4.16 16.11
C HIS A 20 -4.99 -4.34 14.59
N PRO A 21 -6.05 -3.83 13.92
CA PRO A 21 -6.11 -3.79 12.47
C PRO A 21 -4.93 -3.02 11.87
N CYS A 22 -4.29 -3.61 10.86
CA CYS A 22 -3.27 -2.97 10.03
C CYS A 22 -3.81 -2.70 8.61
N GLN A 23 -4.52 -3.68 8.05
CA GLN A 23 -5.16 -3.54 6.73
C GLN A 23 -6.61 -4.01 6.78
N ILE A 24 -7.47 -3.35 6.03
CA ILE A 24 -8.89 -3.68 5.93
C ILE A 24 -9.32 -3.64 4.44
N GLN A 25 -10.04 -4.66 3.99
CA GLN A 25 -10.71 -4.66 2.70
C GLN A 25 -12.09 -5.33 2.81
N GLY A 26 -13.14 -4.52 2.83
CA GLY A 26 -14.48 -4.99 3.20
C GLY A 26 -14.43 -5.68 4.58
N ASP A 27 -14.94 -6.90 4.67
CA ASP A 27 -14.95 -7.66 5.93
C ASP A 27 -13.60 -8.32 6.28
N ARG A 28 -12.63 -8.32 5.36
CA ARG A 28 -11.31 -8.88 5.62
C ARG A 28 -10.47 -7.88 6.41
N ILE A 29 -10.12 -8.26 7.63
CA ILE A 29 -9.20 -7.51 8.50
C ILE A 29 -7.91 -8.31 8.65
N VAL A 30 -6.78 -7.68 8.36
CA VAL A 30 -5.44 -8.21 8.64
C VAL A 30 -4.87 -7.43 9.81
N THR A 31 -4.58 -8.12 10.91
CA THR A 31 -3.99 -7.48 12.10
C THR A 31 -2.51 -7.15 11.88
N TRP A 32 -1.93 -6.31 12.73
CA TRP A 32 -0.50 -6.01 12.70
C TRP A 32 0.38 -7.25 12.87
N GLY A 33 -0.01 -8.18 13.75
CA GLY A 33 0.70 -9.44 13.96
C GLY A 33 0.64 -10.35 12.72
N GLU A 34 -0.52 -10.45 12.08
CA GLU A 34 -0.70 -11.19 10.83
C GLU A 34 0.08 -10.57 9.68
N PHE A 35 -0.04 -9.24 9.52
CA PHE A 35 0.68 -8.47 8.50
C PHE A 35 2.19 -8.70 8.61
N ASN A 36 2.74 -8.60 9.82
CA ASN A 36 4.15 -8.81 10.08
C ASN A 36 4.60 -10.24 9.77
N ARG A 37 3.83 -11.27 10.16
CA ARG A 37 4.15 -12.67 9.83
C ARG A 37 4.09 -12.94 8.33
N ARG A 38 3.02 -12.51 7.66
CA ARG A 38 2.79 -12.73 6.22
C ARG A 38 3.88 -12.08 5.39
N ALA A 39 4.24 -10.84 5.71
CA ALA A 39 5.35 -10.14 5.06
C ALA A 39 6.71 -10.81 5.34
N SER A 40 6.93 -11.34 6.55
CA SER A 40 8.14 -12.10 6.88
C SER A 40 8.23 -13.42 6.10
N ALA A 41 7.13 -14.17 5.98
CA ALA A 41 7.08 -15.40 5.21
C ALA A 41 7.37 -15.16 3.72
N LEU A 42 6.81 -14.10 3.14
CA LEU A 42 7.09 -13.71 1.75
C LEU A 42 8.56 -13.30 1.56
N ALA A 43 9.12 -12.51 2.48
CA ALA A 43 10.53 -12.13 2.44
C ALA A 43 11.46 -13.34 2.55
N SER A 44 11.12 -14.32 3.39
CA SER A 44 11.88 -15.56 3.55
C SER A 44 11.89 -16.38 2.26
N ASP A 45 10.74 -16.58 1.61
CA ASP A 45 10.69 -17.33 0.33
C ASP A 45 11.52 -16.63 -0.76
N MET A 46 11.49 -15.31 -0.80
CA MET A 46 12.32 -14.52 -1.72
C MET A 46 13.82 -14.67 -1.43
N LEU A 47 14.25 -14.69 -0.16
CA LEU A 47 15.64 -14.97 0.21
C LEU A 47 16.05 -16.40 -0.20
N ASP A 48 15.20 -17.39 0.06
CA ASP A 48 15.43 -18.79 -0.33
C ASP A 48 15.47 -18.95 -1.87
N ALA A 49 14.75 -18.10 -2.60
CA ALA A 49 14.81 -18.01 -4.06
C ALA A 49 16.09 -17.36 -4.59
N GLY A 50 16.96 -16.87 -3.70
CA GLY A 50 18.22 -16.24 -4.05
C GLY A 50 18.10 -14.77 -4.46
N LEU A 51 17.05 -14.06 -4.02
CA LEU A 51 17.08 -12.59 -4.09
C LEU A 51 18.19 -12.07 -3.14
N SER A 52 18.84 -11.00 -3.56
CA SER A 52 19.96 -10.38 -2.88
C SER A 52 19.63 -8.95 -2.43
N ARG A 53 20.55 -8.29 -1.71
CA ARG A 53 20.36 -6.88 -1.34
C ARG A 53 20.00 -6.07 -2.58
N GLN A 54 18.93 -5.29 -2.47
CA GLN A 54 18.42 -4.41 -3.51
C GLN A 54 17.87 -5.09 -4.78
N SER A 55 17.59 -6.41 -4.73
CA SER A 55 16.78 -7.09 -5.74
C SER A 55 15.39 -6.45 -5.86
N LYS A 56 14.83 -6.37 -7.07
CA LYS A 56 13.55 -5.66 -7.29
C LYS A 56 12.37 -6.61 -7.22
N VAL A 57 11.36 -6.20 -6.47
CA VAL A 57 10.11 -6.94 -6.24
C VAL A 57 8.96 -6.12 -6.81
N ALA A 58 8.43 -6.54 -7.96
CA ALA A 58 7.34 -5.83 -8.60
C ALA A 58 5.98 -6.24 -8.03
N ALA A 59 5.14 -5.26 -7.72
CA ALA A 59 3.73 -5.44 -7.40
C ALA A 59 2.89 -5.11 -8.63
N TYR A 60 2.28 -6.12 -9.24
CA TYR A 60 1.34 -6.01 -10.34
C TYR A 60 -0.07 -6.38 -9.87
N LEU A 61 -0.57 -5.53 -8.98
CA LEU A 61 -1.77 -5.79 -8.19
C LEU A 61 -2.78 -4.64 -8.32
N TYR A 62 -4.05 -4.97 -8.11
CA TYR A 62 -5.07 -3.99 -7.76
C TYR A 62 -4.90 -3.59 -6.28
N ASN A 63 -5.74 -2.66 -5.80
CA ASN A 63 -5.79 -2.36 -4.37
C ASN A 63 -6.22 -3.62 -3.60
N CYS A 64 -5.38 -4.05 -2.67
CA CYS A 64 -5.61 -5.21 -1.81
C CYS A 64 -4.59 -5.20 -0.66
N PRO A 65 -4.83 -5.97 0.43
CA PRO A 65 -3.87 -6.16 1.51
C PRO A 65 -2.50 -6.69 1.04
N GLU A 66 -2.50 -7.57 0.03
CA GLU A 66 -1.28 -8.18 -0.53
C GLU A 66 -0.31 -7.15 -1.12
N TYR A 67 -0.82 -5.98 -1.53
CA TYR A 67 0.00 -4.89 -2.07
C TYR A 67 0.99 -4.39 -1.02
N LEU A 68 0.52 -3.98 0.18
CA LEU A 68 1.41 -3.48 1.22
C LEU A 68 2.21 -4.61 1.89
N GLU A 69 1.65 -5.82 1.96
CA GLU A 69 2.40 -7.01 2.41
C GLU A 69 3.63 -7.25 1.51
N THR A 70 3.48 -7.10 0.19
CA THR A 70 4.58 -7.21 -0.78
C THR A 70 5.66 -6.15 -0.54
N TYR A 71 5.25 -4.90 -0.30
CA TYR A 71 6.19 -3.80 -0.04
C TYR A 71 6.96 -3.99 1.26
N VAL A 72 6.27 -4.39 2.33
CA VAL A 72 6.92 -4.62 3.62
C VAL A 72 7.79 -5.88 3.61
N ALA A 73 7.40 -6.92 2.88
CA ALA A 73 8.27 -8.07 2.63
C ALA A 73 9.57 -7.65 1.94
N ALA A 74 9.48 -6.77 0.94
CA ALA A 74 10.66 -6.22 0.27
C ALA A 74 11.56 -5.45 1.25
N PHE A 75 10.99 -4.58 2.07
CA PHE A 75 11.76 -3.85 3.10
C PHE A 75 12.43 -4.78 4.11
N LYS A 76 11.75 -5.86 4.52
CA LYS A 76 12.30 -6.85 5.47
C LYS A 76 13.55 -7.54 4.94
N GLY A 77 13.55 -7.91 3.64
CA GLY A 77 14.69 -8.50 2.95
C GLY A 77 15.75 -7.51 2.48
N ALA A 78 15.57 -6.20 2.71
CA ALA A 78 16.34 -5.13 2.06
C ALA A 78 16.37 -5.27 0.52
N PHE A 79 15.22 -5.66 -0.02
CA PHE A 79 14.86 -5.63 -1.43
C PHE A 79 14.23 -4.28 -1.78
N VAL A 80 13.91 -4.07 -3.06
CA VAL A 80 13.35 -2.83 -3.60
C VAL A 80 11.95 -3.09 -4.14
N PRO A 81 10.88 -2.63 -3.47
CA PRO A 81 9.55 -2.75 -4.04
C PRO A 81 9.38 -1.78 -5.22
N VAL A 82 8.64 -2.24 -6.23
CA VAL A 82 8.38 -1.53 -7.49
C VAL A 82 6.88 -1.60 -7.80
N ASN A 83 6.24 -0.45 -8.02
CA ASN A 83 4.83 -0.41 -8.44
C ASN A 83 4.70 -0.71 -9.93
N THR A 84 3.58 -1.33 -10.30
CA THR A 84 3.22 -1.55 -11.70
C THR A 84 1.84 -0.98 -11.95
N ASN A 85 1.66 -0.24 -13.05
CA ASN A 85 0.34 0.24 -13.43
C ASN A 85 -0.47 -0.94 -13.97
N TYR A 86 -1.57 -1.31 -13.30
CA TYR A 86 -2.41 -2.43 -13.73
C TYR A 86 -3.04 -2.23 -15.13
N ARG A 87 -3.02 -1.00 -15.66
CA ARG A 87 -3.55 -0.67 -16.99
C ARG A 87 -2.54 -0.86 -18.12
N TYR A 88 -1.29 -1.18 -17.82
CA TYR A 88 -0.26 -1.41 -18.83
C TYR A 88 -0.52 -2.68 -19.63
N GLY A 89 -0.23 -2.60 -20.92
CA GLY A 89 -0.22 -3.73 -21.84
C GLY A 89 1.12 -4.47 -21.82
N PRO A 90 1.26 -5.52 -22.65
CA PRO A 90 2.44 -6.39 -22.68
C PRO A 90 3.77 -5.63 -22.87
N ASP A 91 3.81 -4.65 -23.78
CA ASP A 91 5.04 -3.91 -24.08
C ASP A 91 5.50 -3.04 -22.89
N GLU A 92 4.55 -2.35 -22.24
CA GLU A 92 4.86 -1.50 -21.08
C GLU A 92 5.24 -2.34 -19.85
N VAL A 93 4.60 -3.49 -19.65
CA VAL A 93 4.95 -4.43 -18.57
C VAL A 93 6.32 -5.05 -18.81
N THR A 94 6.61 -5.51 -20.04
CA THR A 94 7.94 -6.06 -20.40
C THR A 94 9.01 -5.00 -20.16
N TYR A 95 8.81 -3.79 -20.67
CA TYR A 95 9.73 -2.69 -20.46
C TYR A 95 9.94 -2.38 -18.98
N LEU A 96 8.87 -2.25 -18.19
CA LEU A 96 8.98 -1.88 -16.78
C LEU A 96 9.74 -2.94 -15.99
N PHE A 97 9.41 -4.23 -16.16
CA PHE A 97 10.07 -5.31 -15.43
C PHE A 97 11.51 -5.52 -15.87
N ASP A 98 11.83 -5.38 -17.16
CA ASP A 98 13.21 -5.43 -17.65
C ASP A 98 14.02 -4.22 -17.18
N ASN A 99 13.47 -3.01 -17.32
CA ASN A 99 14.13 -1.77 -16.90
C ASN A 99 14.39 -1.72 -15.40
N ALA A 100 13.42 -2.17 -14.59
CA ALA A 100 13.59 -2.31 -13.15
C ALA A 100 14.55 -3.45 -12.79
N GLN A 101 14.80 -4.39 -13.71
CA GLN A 101 15.48 -5.65 -13.45
C GLN A 101 14.78 -6.42 -12.32
N ALA A 102 13.45 -6.60 -12.46
CA ALA A 102 12.64 -7.34 -11.50
C ALA A 102 13.16 -8.78 -11.34
N GLU A 103 13.27 -9.22 -10.08
CA GLU A 103 13.67 -10.58 -9.71
C GLU A 103 12.54 -11.36 -9.05
N ALA A 104 11.53 -10.67 -8.54
CA ALA A 104 10.27 -11.27 -8.11
C ALA A 104 9.09 -10.41 -8.57
N VAL A 105 7.96 -11.05 -8.87
CA VAL A 105 6.72 -10.38 -9.23
C VAL A 105 5.56 -10.98 -8.45
N VAL A 106 4.79 -10.15 -7.76
CA VAL A 106 3.51 -10.51 -7.15
C VAL A 106 2.39 -9.95 -8.02
N PHE A 107 1.48 -10.79 -8.50
CA PHE A 107 0.46 -10.38 -9.46
C PHE A 107 -0.91 -11.03 -9.18
N HIS A 108 -2.01 -10.37 -9.54
CA HIS A 108 -3.33 -11.00 -9.50
C HIS A 108 -3.51 -12.01 -10.63
N SER A 109 -4.23 -13.10 -10.38
CA SER A 109 -4.57 -14.10 -11.41
C SER A 109 -5.28 -13.50 -12.63
N ALA A 110 -6.04 -12.40 -12.47
CA ALA A 110 -6.61 -11.64 -13.59
C ALA A 110 -5.58 -11.18 -14.64
N PHE A 111 -4.30 -11.07 -14.29
CA PHE A 111 -3.23 -10.69 -15.21
C PHE A 111 -2.48 -11.88 -15.81
N THR A 112 -2.86 -13.13 -15.49
CA THR A 112 -2.16 -14.35 -15.96
C THR A 112 -1.94 -14.34 -17.47
N SER A 113 -2.97 -14.07 -18.26
CA SER A 113 -2.88 -14.07 -19.73
C SER A 113 -1.89 -13.02 -20.27
N LEU A 114 -1.73 -11.90 -19.58
CA LEU A 114 -0.74 -10.88 -19.94
C LEU A 114 0.66 -11.33 -19.49
N VAL A 115 0.79 -11.86 -18.28
CA VAL A 115 2.06 -12.37 -17.76
C VAL A 115 2.61 -13.51 -18.62
N ASP A 116 1.75 -14.40 -19.13
CA ASP A 116 2.15 -15.46 -20.06
C ASP A 116 2.77 -14.95 -21.35
N GLN A 117 2.33 -13.78 -21.86
CA GLN A 117 2.89 -13.17 -23.05
C GLN A 117 4.30 -12.60 -22.82
N VAL A 118 4.59 -12.12 -21.60
CA VAL A 118 5.80 -11.35 -21.31
C VAL A 118 6.87 -12.13 -20.54
N ARG A 119 6.49 -13.13 -19.73
CA ARG A 119 7.42 -13.83 -18.80
C ARG A 119 8.61 -14.48 -19.50
N GLY A 120 8.43 -14.90 -20.76
CA GLY A 120 9.52 -15.47 -21.57
C GLY A 120 10.64 -14.48 -21.89
N ASN A 121 10.35 -13.18 -21.83
CA ASN A 121 11.30 -12.08 -22.08
C ASN A 121 11.89 -11.52 -20.78
N LEU A 122 11.58 -12.11 -19.61
CA LEU A 122 11.96 -11.60 -18.29
C LEU A 122 12.80 -12.63 -17.53
N PRO A 123 14.01 -12.99 -18.03
CA PRO A 123 14.80 -14.10 -17.50
C PRO A 123 15.34 -13.85 -16.08
N ASN A 124 15.34 -12.59 -15.62
CA ASN A 124 15.80 -12.24 -14.28
C ASN A 124 14.77 -12.56 -13.19
N VAL A 125 13.50 -12.76 -13.54
CA VAL A 125 12.43 -13.04 -12.57
C VAL A 125 12.56 -14.49 -12.08
N LYS A 126 13.02 -14.66 -10.85
CA LYS A 126 13.21 -15.93 -10.15
C LYS A 126 11.91 -16.45 -9.54
N ARG A 127 11.01 -15.54 -9.17
CA ARG A 127 9.74 -15.87 -8.49
C ARG A 127 8.57 -15.10 -9.06
N TRP A 128 7.52 -15.86 -9.38
CA TRP A 128 6.21 -15.33 -9.71
C TRP A 128 5.22 -15.79 -8.63
N TYR A 129 4.59 -14.86 -7.93
CA TYR A 129 3.59 -15.14 -6.90
C TYR A 129 2.21 -14.70 -7.39
N CYS A 130 1.27 -15.63 -7.45
CA CYS A 130 -0.09 -15.37 -7.91
C CYS A 130 -1.03 -15.16 -6.72
N VAL A 131 -1.66 -13.98 -6.67
CA VAL A 131 -2.79 -13.67 -5.79
C VAL A 131 -4.06 -14.07 -6.53
N VAL A 132 -4.73 -15.12 -6.07
CA VAL A 132 -5.85 -15.74 -6.79
C VAL A 132 -7.14 -14.95 -6.58
N ASP A 133 -7.79 -14.59 -7.69
CA ASP A 133 -9.13 -14.02 -7.71
C ASP A 133 -10.21 -15.12 -7.59
N PRO A 134 -11.42 -14.79 -7.08
CA PRO A 134 -12.49 -15.77 -6.98
C PRO A 134 -12.82 -16.44 -8.31
N GLY A 135 -12.72 -17.77 -8.35
CA GLY A 135 -13.00 -18.58 -9.55
C GLY A 135 -11.78 -18.86 -10.44
N ASP A 136 -10.63 -18.23 -10.16
CA ASP A 136 -9.38 -18.50 -10.86
C ASP A 136 -8.55 -19.58 -10.17
N SER A 137 -7.49 -20.01 -10.83
CA SER A 137 -6.48 -20.95 -10.29
C SER A 137 -5.08 -20.38 -10.46
N VAL A 138 -4.16 -20.82 -9.60
CA VAL A 138 -2.74 -20.49 -9.73
C VAL A 138 -2.18 -21.12 -11.01
N PRO A 139 -1.53 -20.35 -11.90
CA PRO A 139 -0.85 -20.90 -13.07
C PRO A 139 0.27 -21.86 -12.65
N ALA A 140 0.49 -22.93 -13.40
CA ALA A 140 1.46 -23.98 -13.04
C ALA A 140 2.91 -23.48 -12.91
N TRP A 141 3.25 -22.35 -13.53
CA TRP A 141 4.58 -21.72 -13.47
C TRP A 141 4.73 -20.72 -12.32
N ALA A 142 3.66 -20.44 -11.56
CA ALA A 142 3.64 -19.50 -10.46
C ALA A 142 3.47 -20.21 -9.11
N HIS A 143 3.89 -19.53 -8.05
CA HIS A 143 3.65 -19.93 -6.67
C HIS A 143 2.33 -19.33 -6.19
N ASP A 144 1.54 -20.12 -5.46
CA ASP A 144 0.37 -19.60 -4.75
C ASP A 144 0.81 -18.62 -3.64
N TYR A 145 0.44 -17.35 -3.76
CA TYR A 145 0.77 -16.34 -2.77
C TYR A 145 0.25 -16.73 -1.38
N ALA A 146 -1.02 -17.18 -1.29
CA ALA A 146 -1.67 -17.48 -0.02
C ALA A 146 -0.94 -18.61 0.73
N SER A 147 -0.58 -19.68 0.01
CA SER A 147 0.23 -20.77 0.55
C SER A 147 1.60 -20.29 1.05
N VAL A 148 2.30 -19.41 0.32
CA VAL A 148 3.62 -18.89 0.73
C VAL A 148 3.52 -18.09 2.03
N VAL A 149 2.59 -17.13 2.11
CA VAL A 149 2.47 -16.24 3.28
C VAL A 149 1.83 -16.89 4.51
N SER A 150 1.24 -18.07 4.34
CA SER A 150 0.71 -18.88 5.44
C SER A 150 1.78 -19.69 6.18
N ARG A 151 2.98 -19.82 5.60
CA ARG A 151 4.10 -20.54 6.23
C ARG A 151 4.50 -19.84 7.52
N ASP A 152 4.90 -20.65 8.50
CA ASP A 152 5.37 -20.11 9.76
C ASP A 152 6.75 -19.46 9.57
N ALA A 153 6.79 -18.14 9.71
CA ALA A 153 8.01 -17.37 9.83
C ALA A 153 8.17 -16.98 11.32
N ALA A 154 8.50 -17.97 12.14
CA ALA A 154 8.61 -17.84 13.59
C ALA A 154 9.71 -16.84 14.04
N HIS A 155 10.57 -16.40 13.13
CA HIS A 155 11.71 -15.53 13.41
C HIS A 155 11.67 -14.25 12.58
N ARG A 156 12.24 -13.17 13.14
CA ARG A 156 12.50 -11.92 12.42
C ARG A 156 13.33 -12.23 11.17
N VAL A 157 12.80 -11.92 9.99
CA VAL A 157 13.46 -12.17 8.72
C VAL A 157 14.32 -10.96 8.34
N GLU A 158 15.61 -11.18 8.15
CA GLU A 158 16.56 -10.17 7.66
C GLU A 158 17.57 -10.86 6.75
N GLY A 159 17.91 -10.23 5.62
CA GLY A 159 18.98 -10.72 4.77
C GLY A 159 20.35 -10.63 5.47
N PRO A 160 21.34 -11.46 5.10
CA PRO A 160 22.65 -11.48 5.76
C PRO A 160 23.45 -10.16 5.64
N TRP A 161 22.98 -9.23 4.79
CA TRP A 161 23.54 -7.89 4.59
C TRP A 161 22.93 -6.82 5.51
N GLY A 162 21.92 -7.16 6.32
CA GLY A 162 21.19 -6.22 7.17
C GLY A 162 20.30 -5.24 6.39
N ARG A 163 19.71 -4.27 7.09
CA ARG A 163 18.90 -3.20 6.50
C ARG A 163 19.58 -1.84 6.63
N SER A 164 19.37 -0.96 5.65
CA SER A 164 19.85 0.43 5.64
C SER A 164 18.75 1.39 5.20
N GLY A 165 18.75 2.61 5.75
CA GLY A 165 17.93 3.71 5.25
C GLY A 165 18.31 4.15 3.83
N ASP A 166 19.45 3.69 3.32
CA ASP A 166 19.85 3.85 1.92
C ASP A 166 19.18 2.84 0.98
N ASP A 167 18.59 1.76 1.51
CA ASP A 167 17.88 0.79 0.68
C ASP A 167 16.68 1.50 0.01
N LEU A 168 16.36 1.09 -1.22
CA LEU A 168 15.49 1.88 -2.10
C LEU A 168 14.05 1.38 -2.11
N LEU A 169 13.13 2.30 -2.43
CA LEU A 169 11.83 2.06 -3.04
C LEU A 169 11.83 2.70 -4.43
N LEU A 170 11.30 1.99 -5.44
CA LEU A 170 11.09 2.59 -6.76
C LEU A 170 9.62 2.89 -6.98
N LEU A 171 9.33 4.16 -7.29
CA LEU A 171 8.03 4.58 -7.77
C LEU A 171 8.12 4.86 -9.27
N TYR A 172 7.72 3.90 -10.10
CA TYR A 172 7.50 4.10 -11.52
C TYR A 172 6.34 5.05 -11.75
N THR A 173 6.61 6.10 -12.51
CA THR A 173 5.63 7.11 -12.87
C THR A 173 5.53 7.17 -14.39
N GLY A 174 4.30 7.27 -14.91
CA GLY A 174 4.01 7.40 -16.33
C GLY A 174 3.05 8.57 -16.55
N GLY A 175 3.34 9.39 -17.56
CA GLY A 175 2.39 10.33 -18.16
C GLY A 175 1.94 9.81 -19.54
N THR A 176 1.19 10.59 -20.29
CA THR A 176 0.68 10.18 -21.62
C THR A 176 1.73 10.18 -22.73
N THR A 177 2.95 10.68 -22.49
CA THR A 177 3.94 10.99 -23.55
C THR A 177 5.23 10.16 -23.51
N GLY A 178 5.32 9.08 -22.73
CA GLY A 178 6.47 8.19 -22.77
C GLY A 178 6.42 6.99 -21.83
N MET A 179 7.39 6.08 -21.97
CA MET A 179 7.55 4.91 -21.11
C MET A 179 7.82 5.33 -19.66
N PRO A 180 7.31 4.56 -18.67
CA PRO A 180 7.37 4.96 -17.28
C PRO A 180 8.80 4.99 -16.74
N LYS A 181 9.09 5.94 -15.85
CA LYS A 181 10.43 6.12 -15.26
C LYS A 181 10.39 5.82 -13.76
N GLY A 182 11.37 5.08 -13.27
CA GLY A 182 11.53 4.77 -11.84
C GLY A 182 12.10 5.95 -11.07
N VAL A 183 11.30 6.56 -10.20
CA VAL A 183 11.77 7.52 -9.19
C VAL A 183 12.38 6.73 -8.04
N MET A 184 13.66 6.97 -7.76
CA MET A 184 14.40 6.29 -6.70
C MET A 184 14.26 7.05 -5.38
N TRP A 185 13.72 6.37 -4.37
CA TRP A 185 13.65 6.89 -2.99
C TRP A 185 14.54 6.05 -2.08
N ARG A 186 15.49 6.69 -1.39
CA ARG A 186 16.07 6.10 -0.18
C ARG A 186 14.96 6.02 0.87
N GLN A 187 14.90 4.92 1.62
CA GLN A 187 13.91 4.76 2.69
C GLN A 187 13.99 5.91 3.71
N ASP A 188 15.19 6.35 4.08
CA ASP A 188 15.38 7.46 5.03
C ASP A 188 14.78 8.77 4.51
N ASP A 189 15.05 9.10 3.25
CA ASP A 189 14.54 10.32 2.62
C ASP A 189 13.01 10.28 2.50
N LEU A 190 12.46 9.14 2.07
CA LEU A 190 11.02 8.97 1.95
C LEU A 190 10.33 9.04 3.32
N PHE A 191 10.88 8.36 4.34
CA PHE A 191 10.33 8.37 5.69
C PHE A 191 10.23 9.78 6.26
N ASN A 192 11.26 10.60 6.04
CA ASN A 192 11.26 12.01 6.42
C ASN A 192 10.22 12.83 5.63
N VAL A 193 10.11 12.61 4.31
CA VAL A 193 9.12 13.30 3.45
C VAL A 193 7.68 12.96 3.85
N VAL A 194 7.41 11.73 4.29
CA VAL A 194 6.09 11.32 4.79
C VAL A 194 5.87 11.66 6.27
N GLY A 195 6.64 12.59 6.82
CA GLY A 195 6.40 13.19 8.13
C GLY A 195 7.21 12.62 9.29
N ALA A 196 8.12 11.67 9.04
CA ALA A 196 8.98 11.05 10.06
C ALA A 196 8.20 10.52 11.29
N GLY A 197 7.07 9.84 11.06
CA GLY A 197 6.18 9.36 12.12
C GLY A 197 5.39 10.46 12.84
N GLY A 198 5.43 11.69 12.33
CA GLY A 198 4.54 12.79 12.70
C GLY A 198 3.38 12.96 11.72
N ASN A 199 2.45 13.83 12.08
CA ASN A 199 1.33 14.24 11.25
C ASN A 199 0.88 15.66 11.65
N VAL A 200 1.15 16.64 10.79
CA VAL A 200 0.87 18.05 11.04
C VAL A 200 -0.61 18.32 11.28
N ALA A 201 -1.49 17.68 10.52
CA ALA A 201 -2.93 17.89 10.65
C ALA A 201 -3.51 17.36 11.97
N LEU A 202 -2.87 16.33 12.54
CA LEU A 202 -3.19 15.79 13.85
C LEU A 202 -2.39 16.45 14.99
N GLY A 203 -1.53 17.43 14.68
CA GLY A 203 -0.65 18.07 15.66
C GLY A 203 0.44 17.14 16.22
N ILE A 204 0.73 16.02 15.56
CA ILE A 204 1.73 15.04 15.98
C ILE A 204 3.09 15.48 15.42
N PRO A 205 4.10 15.80 16.26
CA PRO A 205 5.41 16.20 15.77
C PRO A 205 6.17 15.01 15.14
N PRO A 206 7.18 15.26 14.28
CA PRO A 206 8.13 14.23 13.85
C PRO A 206 8.77 13.49 15.05
N GLY A 207 9.15 12.22 14.86
CA GLY A 207 9.94 11.46 15.84
C GLY A 207 11.42 11.39 15.45
N ASN A 208 12.25 10.97 16.40
CA ASN A 208 13.71 10.86 16.22
C ASN A 208 14.24 9.43 16.31
N SER A 209 13.45 8.48 16.83
CA SER A 209 13.80 7.06 16.87
C SER A 209 12.56 6.16 16.75
N VAL A 210 12.77 4.88 16.45
CA VAL A 210 11.68 3.89 16.37
C VAL A 210 11.02 3.73 17.75
N GLU A 211 11.82 3.72 18.81
CA GLU A 211 11.35 3.58 20.19
C GLU A 211 10.42 4.73 20.56
N GLU A 212 10.80 5.98 20.25
CA GLU A 212 9.96 7.16 20.48
C GLU A 212 8.63 7.07 19.73
N LEU A 213 8.64 6.63 18.47
CA LEU A 213 7.42 6.49 17.68
C LEU A 213 6.49 5.39 18.24
N VAL A 214 7.06 4.28 18.71
CA VAL A 214 6.29 3.18 19.30
C VAL A 214 5.74 3.55 20.68
N GLU A 215 6.46 4.34 21.48
CA GLU A 215 5.98 4.85 22.77
C GLU A 215 4.74 5.74 22.64
N ARG A 216 4.58 6.44 21.50
CA ARG A 216 3.41 7.28 21.21
C ARG A 216 2.15 6.46 20.89
N ILE A 217 2.29 5.18 20.58
CA ILE A 217 1.16 4.33 20.24
C ILE A 217 0.46 3.88 21.52
N ASP A 218 -0.76 4.36 21.69
CA ASP A 218 -1.68 3.92 22.74
C ASP A 218 -2.37 2.61 22.31
N PRO A 219 -2.09 1.46 22.96
CA PRO A 219 -2.74 0.19 22.65
C PRO A 219 -4.24 0.16 22.95
N SER A 220 -4.78 1.14 23.67
CA SER A 220 -6.23 1.25 23.88
C SER A 220 -6.93 2.03 22.74
N ALA A 221 -6.17 2.73 21.90
CA ALA A 221 -6.68 3.50 20.79
C ALA A 221 -6.55 2.77 19.45
N ARG A 222 -7.50 2.99 18.54
CA ARG A 222 -7.50 2.32 17.22
C ARG A 222 -6.41 2.82 16.25
N GLY A 223 -5.78 3.96 16.54
CA GLY A 223 -4.86 4.64 15.62
C GLY A 223 -5.58 5.34 14.46
N LEU A 224 -4.80 5.94 13.56
CA LEU A 224 -5.31 6.62 12.37
C LEU A 224 -5.81 5.60 11.33
N VAL A 225 -7.08 5.73 10.90
CA VAL A 225 -7.66 4.87 9.85
C VAL A 225 -7.79 5.65 8.55
N VAL A 226 -7.07 5.21 7.52
CA VAL A 226 -7.02 5.86 6.21
C VAL A 226 -7.66 4.98 5.16
N LEU A 227 -8.60 5.51 4.36
CA LEU A 227 -9.13 4.83 3.18
C LEU A 227 -8.52 5.40 1.91
N SER A 228 -7.84 4.55 1.15
CA SER A 228 -7.31 4.91 -0.17
C SER A 228 -8.29 4.52 -1.28
N ALA A 229 -9.06 5.49 -1.78
CA ALA A 229 -9.98 5.26 -2.90
C ALA A 229 -9.24 5.22 -4.24
N CYS A 230 -8.06 5.85 -4.30
CA CYS A 230 -7.20 5.83 -5.48
C CYS A 230 -6.25 4.61 -5.49
N PRO A 231 -5.69 4.23 -6.66
CA PRO A 231 -4.80 3.08 -6.72
C PRO A 231 -3.51 3.22 -5.88
N LEU A 232 -3.19 2.19 -5.08
CA LEU A 232 -1.96 2.06 -4.29
C LEU A 232 -0.68 1.98 -5.13
N MET A 233 -0.82 1.74 -6.44
CA MET A 233 0.29 1.84 -7.39
C MET A 233 0.76 3.29 -7.61
N HIS A 234 0.00 4.30 -7.17
CA HIS A 234 0.41 5.71 -7.25
C HIS A 234 0.85 6.23 -5.88
N GLY A 235 1.83 7.14 -5.89
CA GLY A 235 2.39 7.73 -4.66
C GLY A 235 1.34 8.34 -3.73
N THR A 236 0.27 8.95 -4.28
CA THR A 236 -0.82 9.51 -3.47
C THR A 236 -1.50 8.47 -2.58
N GLY A 237 -1.93 7.33 -3.13
CA GLY A 237 -2.56 6.28 -2.34
C GLY A 237 -1.55 5.53 -1.47
N GLN A 238 -0.38 5.23 -2.05
CA GLN A 238 0.68 4.48 -1.39
C GLN A 238 1.23 5.19 -0.16
N PHE A 239 1.73 6.42 -0.33
CA PHE A 239 2.43 7.12 0.74
C PHE A 239 1.48 7.54 1.86
N THR A 240 0.23 7.89 1.56
CA THR A 240 -0.75 8.17 2.62
C THR A 240 -1.13 6.91 3.41
N SER A 241 -1.13 5.73 2.77
CA SER A 241 -1.26 4.46 3.49
C SER A 241 -0.04 4.20 4.39
N LEU A 242 1.18 4.46 3.90
CA LEU A 242 2.39 4.36 4.73
C LEU A 242 2.39 5.35 5.91
N ILE A 243 1.83 6.56 5.75
CA ILE A 243 1.65 7.52 6.85
C ILE A 243 0.78 6.91 7.96
N ALA A 244 -0.33 6.26 7.60
CA ALA A 244 -1.19 5.57 8.56
C ALA A 244 -0.42 4.48 9.31
N LEU A 245 0.33 3.65 8.57
CA LEU A 245 1.12 2.55 9.14
C LEU A 245 2.25 3.07 10.04
N ASN A 246 2.91 4.17 9.68
CA ASN A 246 3.96 4.79 10.51
C ASN A 246 3.45 5.27 11.87
N LEU A 247 2.14 5.50 12.01
CA LEU A 247 1.47 5.89 13.25
C LEU A 247 0.82 4.71 13.99
N GLY A 248 1.05 3.47 13.56
CA GLY A 248 0.38 2.28 14.12
C GLY A 248 -1.10 2.17 13.76
N GLY A 249 -1.55 2.93 12.75
CA GLY A 249 -2.92 2.94 12.26
C GLY A 249 -3.23 1.81 11.28
N ALA A 250 -4.29 2.00 10.50
CA ALA A 250 -4.78 1.03 9.52
C ALA A 250 -5.02 1.65 8.14
N ALA A 251 -4.68 0.89 7.10
CA ALA A 251 -5.01 1.21 5.71
C ALA A 251 -6.25 0.43 5.24
N VAL A 252 -7.22 1.13 4.67
CA VAL A 252 -8.47 0.58 4.14
C VAL A 252 -8.47 0.69 2.62
N THR A 253 -8.82 -0.40 1.96
CA THR A 253 -9.03 -0.48 0.51
C THR A 253 -10.42 -1.02 0.21
N LEU A 254 -10.96 -0.66 -0.95
CA LEU A 254 -12.27 -1.16 -1.36
C LEU A 254 -12.15 -2.55 -2.01
N PRO A 255 -13.10 -3.47 -1.79
CA PRO A 255 -13.18 -4.74 -2.51
C PRO A 255 -13.39 -4.57 -4.02
N SER A 256 -14.25 -3.62 -4.43
CA SER A 256 -14.54 -3.40 -5.84
C SER A 256 -13.34 -2.83 -6.60
N ARG A 257 -13.10 -3.37 -7.81
CA ARG A 257 -12.08 -2.85 -8.74
C ARG A 257 -12.56 -1.64 -9.53
N SER A 258 -13.86 -1.36 -9.50
CA SER A 258 -14.47 -0.15 -10.03
C SER A 258 -14.82 0.79 -8.90
N PHE A 259 -14.80 2.10 -9.17
CA PHE A 259 -15.15 3.08 -8.16
C PHE A 259 -16.68 3.08 -7.91
N ASP A 260 -17.08 2.57 -6.74
CA ASP A 260 -18.45 2.59 -6.24
C ASP A 260 -18.54 3.53 -5.03
N VAL A 261 -19.37 4.58 -5.14
CA VAL A 261 -19.50 5.60 -4.11
C VAL A 261 -20.28 5.09 -2.89
N SER A 262 -21.27 4.21 -3.09
CA SER A 262 -22.03 3.65 -1.97
C SER A 262 -21.16 2.70 -1.15
N GLU A 263 -20.32 1.91 -1.82
CA GLU A 263 -19.31 1.06 -1.17
C GLU A 263 -18.28 1.92 -0.43
N LEU A 264 -17.80 3.00 -1.05
CA LEU A 264 -16.86 3.93 -0.42
C LEU A 264 -17.42 4.52 0.87
N LEU A 265 -18.61 5.11 0.82
CA LEU A 265 -19.22 5.79 1.97
C LEU A 265 -19.63 4.78 3.05
N GLY A 266 -20.14 3.60 2.66
CA GLY A 266 -20.42 2.50 3.60
C GLY A 266 -19.15 2.01 4.30
N SER A 267 -18.02 1.91 3.58
CA SER A 267 -16.73 1.55 4.16
C SER A 267 -16.21 2.61 5.13
N ILE A 268 -16.49 3.90 4.90
CA ILE A 268 -16.13 4.99 5.83
C ILE A 268 -16.90 4.82 7.14
N GLU A 269 -18.21 4.62 7.06
CA GLU A 269 -19.08 4.41 8.22
C GLU A 269 -18.69 3.15 9.00
N GLN A 270 -18.66 1.99 8.33
CA GLN A 270 -18.38 0.68 8.94
C GLN A 270 -17.04 0.67 9.66
N HIS A 271 -16.01 1.22 9.03
CA HIS A 271 -14.65 1.18 9.58
C HIS A 271 -14.25 2.46 10.29
N ARG A 272 -15.17 3.41 10.49
CA ARG A 272 -14.91 4.70 11.15
C ARG A 272 -13.66 5.39 10.60
N VAL A 273 -13.57 5.47 9.28
CA VAL A 273 -12.41 6.05 8.57
C VAL A 273 -12.26 7.52 8.97
N GLN A 274 -11.01 7.93 9.22
CA GLN A 274 -10.65 9.29 9.63
C GLN A 274 -10.11 10.12 8.46
N THR A 275 -9.38 9.49 7.54
CA THR A 275 -8.87 10.18 6.35
C THR A 275 -9.26 9.43 5.08
N LEU A 276 -9.89 10.14 4.15
CA LEU A 276 -10.17 9.66 2.80
C LEU A 276 -9.13 10.22 1.84
N VAL A 277 -8.57 9.38 0.98
CA VAL A 277 -7.61 9.77 -0.06
C VAL A 277 -8.23 9.57 -1.44
N ILE A 278 -8.32 10.65 -2.20
CA ILE A 278 -8.86 10.66 -3.57
C ILE A 278 -7.90 11.33 -4.55
N VAL A 279 -8.25 11.30 -5.84
CA VAL A 279 -7.46 11.93 -6.92
C VAL A 279 -8.36 12.81 -7.78
N GLY A 280 -8.61 14.02 -7.28
CA GLY A 280 -9.29 15.11 -7.97
C GLY A 280 -10.76 14.87 -8.30
N GLN A 281 -11.21 15.60 -9.33
CA GLN A 281 -12.62 15.71 -9.71
C GLN A 281 -13.31 14.38 -10.02
N ALA A 282 -12.57 13.41 -10.59
CA ALA A 282 -13.11 12.11 -10.98
C ALA A 282 -13.66 11.31 -9.78
N PHE A 283 -13.19 11.59 -8.57
CA PHE A 283 -13.70 11.01 -7.33
C PHE A 283 -14.65 11.97 -6.63
N ALA A 284 -14.27 13.25 -6.52
CA ALA A 284 -15.04 14.24 -5.76
C ALA A 284 -16.44 14.53 -6.35
N GLY A 285 -16.56 14.50 -7.69
CA GLY A 285 -17.83 14.68 -8.40
C GLY A 285 -18.86 13.64 -8.02
N PRO A 286 -18.59 12.35 -8.30
CA PRO A 286 -19.52 11.27 -7.96
C PRO A 286 -19.84 11.18 -6.45
N ILE A 287 -18.88 11.48 -5.57
CA ILE A 287 -19.12 11.54 -4.12
C ILE A 287 -20.16 12.61 -3.79
N LEU A 288 -19.96 13.84 -4.28
CA LEU A 288 -20.88 14.94 -4.02
C LEU A 288 -22.27 14.68 -4.60
N GLU A 289 -22.35 14.17 -5.83
CA GLU A 289 -23.62 13.79 -6.47
C GLU A 289 -24.38 12.75 -5.63
N HIS A 290 -23.68 11.74 -5.13
CA HIS A 290 -24.29 10.71 -4.29
C HIS A 290 -24.80 11.27 -2.96
N LEU A 291 -24.03 12.14 -2.29
CA LEU A 291 -24.43 12.78 -1.04
C LEU A 291 -25.63 13.72 -1.24
N ASN A 292 -25.67 14.47 -2.34
CA ASN A 292 -26.83 15.29 -2.71
C ASN A 292 -28.09 14.45 -2.93
N GLY A 293 -27.96 13.29 -3.59
CA GLY A 293 -29.08 12.37 -3.83
C GLY A 293 -29.50 11.55 -2.61
N ASN A 294 -28.62 11.41 -1.60
CA ASN A 294 -28.83 10.56 -0.43
C ASN A 294 -28.38 11.26 0.87
N PRO A 295 -28.96 12.43 1.21
CA PRO A 295 -28.50 13.21 2.36
C PRO A 295 -28.66 12.41 3.66
N ASN A 296 -27.64 12.48 4.53
CA ASN A 296 -27.59 11.82 5.83
C ASN A 296 -27.76 10.29 5.81
N ARG A 297 -27.55 9.63 4.67
CA ARG A 297 -27.66 8.17 4.55
C ARG A 297 -26.56 7.43 5.31
N PHE A 298 -25.37 8.01 5.40
CA PHE A 298 -24.18 7.40 6.02
C PHE A 298 -23.72 8.25 7.21
N ASP A 299 -23.33 7.61 8.32
CA ASP A 299 -22.61 8.26 9.41
C ASP A 299 -21.15 8.49 9.01
N LEU A 300 -20.85 9.73 8.64
CA LEU A 300 -19.52 10.20 8.24
C LEU A 300 -18.84 11.02 9.36
N SER A 301 -19.32 10.93 10.60
CA SER A 301 -18.81 11.70 11.74
C SER A 301 -17.36 11.38 12.11
N SER A 302 -16.86 10.20 11.73
CA SER A 302 -15.47 9.81 11.96
C SER A 302 -14.49 10.47 10.99
N LEU A 303 -14.96 10.88 9.80
CA LEU A 303 -14.12 11.44 8.76
C LEU A 303 -13.72 12.85 9.18
N ILE A 304 -12.41 13.10 9.28
CA ILE A 304 -11.87 14.41 9.68
C ILE A 304 -11.09 15.08 8.56
N MET A 305 -10.73 14.33 7.51
CA MET A 305 -9.92 14.85 6.41
C MET A 305 -10.22 14.17 5.08
N ILE A 306 -10.29 14.97 4.00
CA ILE A 306 -10.23 14.46 2.62
C ILE A 306 -8.99 15.02 1.93
N THR A 307 -8.07 14.13 1.58
CA THR A 307 -6.85 14.50 0.84
C THR A 307 -6.99 14.19 -0.64
N SER A 308 -6.51 15.11 -1.48
CA SER A 308 -6.44 14.93 -2.93
C SER A 308 -5.11 15.44 -3.47
N SER A 309 -4.50 14.65 -4.35
CA SER A 309 -3.25 14.99 -5.04
C SER A 309 -3.23 14.41 -6.46
N GLY A 310 -2.35 14.91 -7.32
CA GLY A 310 -2.16 14.44 -8.69
C GLY A 310 -3.01 15.14 -9.76
N VAL A 311 -4.21 15.61 -9.43
CA VAL A 311 -5.08 16.39 -10.34
C VAL A 311 -5.94 17.41 -9.58
N MET A 312 -6.45 18.40 -10.32
CA MET A 312 -7.35 19.44 -9.77
C MET A 312 -8.71 18.86 -9.38
N TRP A 313 -9.30 19.44 -8.34
CA TRP A 313 -10.71 19.34 -7.97
C TRP A 313 -11.24 20.74 -7.70
N SER A 314 -12.44 21.04 -8.21
CA SER A 314 -12.97 22.40 -8.28
C SER A 314 -13.29 22.97 -6.89
N GLN A 315 -13.26 24.30 -6.76
CA GLN A 315 -13.69 24.96 -5.52
C GLN A 315 -15.18 24.67 -5.22
N GLU A 316 -16.00 24.58 -6.26
CA GLU A 316 -17.42 24.23 -6.15
C GLU A 316 -17.63 22.86 -5.50
N ASN A 317 -16.90 21.83 -5.92
CA ASN A 317 -16.99 20.51 -5.32
C ASN A 317 -16.51 20.49 -3.87
N LYS A 318 -15.45 21.24 -3.54
CA LYS A 318 -15.00 21.37 -2.15
C LYS A 318 -16.09 21.99 -1.28
N ASN A 319 -16.68 23.10 -1.73
CA ASN A 319 -17.74 23.77 -1.01
C ASN A 319 -18.97 22.85 -0.84
N GLY A 320 -19.40 22.18 -1.90
CA GLY A 320 -20.52 21.24 -1.85
C GLY A 320 -20.26 20.05 -0.92
N LEU A 321 -19.03 19.51 -0.90
CA LEU A 321 -18.68 18.44 0.06
C LEU A 321 -18.71 18.97 1.51
N LEU A 322 -18.22 20.19 1.75
CA LEU A 322 -18.24 20.82 3.08
C LEU A 322 -19.66 21.16 3.57
N GLU A 323 -20.64 21.33 2.68
CA GLU A 323 -22.05 21.45 3.08
C GLU A 323 -22.57 20.16 3.74
N HIS A 324 -22.12 19.00 3.27
CA HIS A 324 -22.44 17.70 3.88
C HIS A 324 -21.50 17.32 5.03
N LEU A 325 -20.27 17.86 5.02
CA LEU A 325 -19.17 17.48 5.91
C LEU A 325 -18.50 18.72 6.53
N PRO A 326 -19.22 19.55 7.31
CA PRO A 326 -18.71 20.84 7.78
C PRO A 326 -17.55 20.72 8.78
N HIS A 327 -17.35 19.54 9.37
CA HIS A 327 -16.27 19.24 10.31
C HIS A 327 -14.98 18.74 9.63
N VAL A 328 -15.03 18.43 8.34
CA VAL A 328 -13.89 17.87 7.59
C VAL A 328 -12.94 18.99 7.16
N MET A 329 -11.63 18.70 7.28
CA MET A 329 -10.53 19.51 6.74
C MET A 329 -10.14 19.08 5.32
#